data_AF-A0A1E4I267-F1
#
_entry.id   AF-A0A1E4I267-F1
#
_cell.length_a   1.000
_cell.length_b   1.000
_cell.length_c   1.000
_cell.angle_alpha   90.00
_cell.angle_beta   90.00
_cell.angle_gamma   90.00
#
_symmetry.space_group_name_H-M   'P 1'
#
loop_
_entity.id
_entity.type
_entity.pdbx_description
1 polymer ?
#
loop_
_entity_poly.entity_id
_entity_poly.type
_entity_poly.pdbx_seq_one_letter_code
_entity_poly.pdbx_strand_id
1 'polypeptide(L)'
;MALRTLSRVATVGAAAIAAALIGVAPAMAQTSAPPGSPQAATATEKTAAAVRPAITYLTSTFTGYVADETGTFFNNGAPYQLSTTCTGFGVNPNGYVATAGHCVDTTTAQGIKSEFVLAAAEQVVAAIPGIDLATAYQYGMANWTVEGATKGSPIDAQISVITGSNTNANALPARVVDYRPLDQGDVALLKVETTDLPSVELATDADVQIGTPVLSIGYPASADAVTDASLEPSNKDGQVSAKKTLGTVPVYETSAALSGGMSGGPTVGLDGRVIGVNSFKPASESQAFNFIAPANGLTELLSRNGVRNELGPEDKNFRAALDAYYGGHYGDAIAGFDKLLQVHPNHAQATHYKTLAAKARDKFGDAPVAPPASEGMSPILMWSLIGGGAVVVIGGVLTVILVSRKRRSGGSAPAPAYAPQPYPMPTPQNYGQQQYRPVPQQGFRPAPVQPAPGQPAPLQPMSPPAGIPVQQQGWQQDGALYRPAPQAPAAPADATFDPGATTVLVDNPAPVGCVTCGTTLAPDAAACTTCGRPRG
;
A
#
# COMPACT_ATOMS: atom_id res chain seq x y z
N MET A 1 -75.60 40.34 -25.59
CA MET A 1 -74.77 41.12 -26.54
C MET A 1 -73.80 41.96 -25.73
N ALA A 2 -72.49 41.86 -25.83
CA ALA A 2 -71.57 40.86 -26.36
C ALA A 2 -70.23 41.28 -25.74
N LEU A 3 -69.60 40.46 -24.89
CA LEU A 3 -68.35 39.79 -25.27
C LEU A 3 -67.72 40.42 -26.52
N ARG A 4 -66.81 41.39 -26.38
CA ARG A 4 -65.75 41.76 -27.34
C ARG A 4 -65.05 43.07 -26.96
N THR A 5 -64.34 43.13 -25.83
CA THR A 5 -63.32 44.18 -25.60
C THR A 5 -62.24 43.79 -24.58
N LEU A 6 -61.98 42.49 -24.42
CA LEU A 6 -60.82 41.97 -23.70
C LEU A 6 -60.11 40.93 -24.58
N SER A 7 -59.67 41.36 -25.76
CA SER A 7 -58.77 40.57 -26.60
C SER A 7 -57.98 41.53 -27.48
N ARG A 8 -57.03 42.25 -26.87
CA ARG A 8 -55.97 43.01 -27.57
C ARG A 8 -54.80 43.47 -26.68
N VAL A 9 -54.66 42.96 -25.45
CA VAL A 9 -53.46 43.20 -24.61
C VAL A 9 -52.76 41.90 -24.20
N ALA A 10 -53.27 40.73 -24.59
CA ALA A 10 -52.67 39.42 -24.26
C ALA A 10 -51.80 38.82 -25.39
N THR A 11 -51.43 39.58 -26.43
CA THR A 11 -50.62 39.07 -27.57
C THR A 11 -49.43 39.95 -27.95
N VAL A 12 -48.94 40.78 -27.01
CA VAL A 12 -47.62 41.46 -27.15
C VAL A 12 -46.66 41.10 -26.00
N GLY A 13 -47.12 40.37 -24.98
CA GLY A 13 -46.31 39.98 -23.81
C GLY A 13 -45.59 38.63 -23.89
N ALA A 14 -45.76 37.85 -24.97
CA ALA A 14 -45.20 36.49 -25.06
C ALA A 14 -44.14 36.30 -26.16
N ALA A 15 -43.87 37.32 -26.98
CA ALA A 15 -42.87 37.24 -28.07
C ALA A 15 -41.56 38.00 -27.76
N ALA A 16 -41.50 38.79 -26.69
CA ALA A 16 -40.30 39.56 -26.32
C ALA A 16 -39.40 38.86 -25.27
N ILE A 17 -39.81 37.71 -24.71
CA ILE A 17 -38.98 36.91 -23.79
C ILE A 17 -38.32 35.71 -24.50
N ALA A 18 -38.76 35.36 -25.71
CA ALA A 18 -38.17 34.28 -26.51
C ALA A 18 -37.06 34.75 -27.49
N ALA A 19 -36.81 36.05 -27.61
CA ALA A 19 -35.81 36.63 -28.52
C ALA A 19 -34.59 37.25 -27.81
N ALA A 20 -34.42 37.01 -26.50
CA ALA A 20 -33.24 37.43 -25.72
C ALA A 20 -32.39 36.24 -25.22
N LEU A 21 -32.63 35.02 -25.74
CA LEU A 21 -31.87 33.81 -25.39
C LEU A 21 -31.14 33.18 -26.58
N ILE A 22 -31.09 33.87 -27.72
CA ILE A 22 -30.33 33.42 -28.90
C ILE A 22 -29.43 34.58 -29.31
N GLY A 23 -28.29 34.73 -28.64
CA GLY A 23 -27.41 35.85 -29.00
C GLY A 23 -26.25 36.17 -28.09
N VAL A 24 -25.83 35.31 -27.17
CA VAL A 24 -24.43 35.23 -26.73
C VAL A 24 -24.26 33.78 -26.27
N ALA A 25 -23.64 32.93 -27.10
CA ALA A 25 -22.94 31.81 -26.51
C ALA A 25 -21.86 32.47 -25.63
N PRO A 26 -21.88 32.35 -24.29
CA PRO A 26 -20.63 32.55 -23.61
C PRO A 26 -19.73 31.48 -24.22
N ALA A 27 -18.67 31.90 -24.91
CA ALA A 27 -17.50 31.05 -25.05
C ALA A 27 -17.22 30.58 -23.62
N MET A 28 -17.64 29.35 -23.31
CA MET A 28 -17.49 28.78 -21.99
C MET A 28 -16.02 28.48 -21.88
N ALA A 29 -15.28 29.51 -21.46
CA ALA A 29 -14.04 29.33 -20.77
C ALA A 29 -14.35 28.25 -19.73
N GLN A 30 -13.72 27.10 -19.88
CA GLN A 30 -13.36 26.30 -18.72
C GLN A 30 -12.88 27.33 -17.71
N THR A 31 -13.64 27.56 -16.64
CA THR A 31 -13.09 28.35 -15.54
C THR A 31 -12.04 27.44 -14.94
N SER A 32 -10.86 27.49 -15.56
CA SER A 32 -9.64 27.07 -14.92
C SER A 32 -9.68 27.71 -13.55
N ALA A 33 -9.35 26.92 -12.53
CA ALA A 33 -9.16 27.45 -11.20
C ALA A 33 -8.35 28.75 -11.31
N PRO A 34 -8.72 29.82 -10.59
CA PRO A 34 -8.16 31.15 -10.82
C PRO A 34 -6.63 31.05 -10.94
N PRO A 35 -6.02 31.72 -11.92
CA PRO A 35 -4.59 31.58 -12.16
C PRO A 35 -3.82 31.82 -10.86
N GLY A 36 -3.09 30.79 -10.41
CA GLY A 36 -2.42 30.79 -9.11
C GLY A 36 -3.16 30.09 -7.97
N SER A 37 -4.08 29.15 -8.22
CA SER A 37 -4.65 28.27 -7.20
C SER A 37 -3.82 26.98 -7.01
N PRO A 38 -3.86 26.33 -5.84
CA PRO A 38 -3.16 25.06 -5.63
C PRO A 38 -3.73 23.98 -6.55
N GLN A 39 -2.85 23.21 -7.19
CA GLN A 39 -3.27 22.07 -8.00
C GLN A 39 -3.80 20.94 -7.10
N ALA A 40 -4.93 20.34 -7.47
CA ALA A 40 -5.48 19.22 -6.74
C ALA A 40 -4.55 17.99 -6.87
N ALA A 41 -4.11 17.47 -5.74
CA ALA A 41 -3.34 16.22 -5.67
C ALA A 41 -4.18 15.05 -6.21
N THR A 42 -3.52 14.11 -6.90
CA THR A 42 -4.18 12.91 -7.41
C THR A 42 -4.59 12.00 -6.24
N ALA A 43 -5.56 11.12 -6.48
CA ALA A 43 -5.98 10.15 -5.46
C ALA A 43 -4.81 9.22 -5.04
N THR A 44 -3.97 8.81 -5.99
CA THR A 44 -2.72 8.09 -5.73
C THR A 44 -1.80 8.88 -4.81
N GLU A 45 -1.57 10.17 -5.08
CA GLU A 45 -0.66 10.99 -4.28
C GLU A 45 -1.14 11.08 -2.82
N LYS A 46 -2.43 11.34 -2.61
CA LYS A 46 -3.04 11.37 -1.28
C LYS A 46 -2.93 10.02 -0.56
N THR A 47 -3.21 8.94 -1.28
CA THR A 47 -3.14 7.57 -0.75
C THR A 47 -1.72 7.22 -0.33
N ALA A 48 -0.74 7.50 -1.19
CA ALA A 48 0.67 7.29 -0.89
C ALA A 48 1.10 8.04 0.36
N ALA A 49 0.73 9.33 0.47
CA ALA A 49 1.03 10.18 1.62
C ALA A 49 0.51 9.58 2.94
N ALA A 50 -0.75 9.12 2.93
CA ALA A 50 -1.42 8.60 4.11
C ALA A 50 -0.88 7.23 4.56
N VAL A 51 -0.44 6.40 3.62
CA VAL A 51 0.02 5.03 3.88
C VAL A 51 1.52 4.97 4.21
N ARG A 52 2.33 5.87 3.63
CA ARG A 52 3.80 5.84 3.72
C ARG A 52 4.36 5.69 5.14
N PRO A 53 3.84 6.37 6.19
CA PRO A 53 4.37 6.19 7.54
C PRO A 53 4.36 4.75 8.05
N ALA A 54 3.39 3.95 7.60
CA ALA A 54 3.22 2.56 8.01
C ALA A 54 4.14 1.58 7.27
N ILE A 55 4.82 2.01 6.20
CA ILE A 55 5.68 1.14 5.40
C ILE A 55 7.01 0.92 6.12
N THR A 56 7.46 -0.34 6.17
CA THR A 56 8.68 -0.74 6.85
C THR A 56 9.59 -1.51 5.92
N TYR A 57 10.90 -1.33 6.08
CA TYR A 57 11.90 -2.11 5.37
C TYR A 57 12.31 -3.32 6.23
N LEU A 58 12.35 -4.50 5.62
CA LEU A 58 12.69 -5.74 6.31
C LEU A 58 14.03 -6.25 5.81
N THR A 59 14.85 -6.68 6.76
CA THR A 59 16.07 -7.44 6.50
C THR A 59 15.94 -8.79 7.18
N SER A 60 16.18 -9.86 6.42
CA SER A 60 16.14 -11.23 6.91
C SER A 60 17.47 -11.90 6.62
N THR A 61 18.17 -12.35 7.66
CA THR A 61 19.38 -13.16 7.53
C THR A 61 19.03 -14.61 7.85
N PHE A 62 19.09 -15.44 6.82
CA PHE A 62 18.82 -16.88 6.90
C PHE A 62 20.13 -17.64 7.08
N THR A 63 20.11 -18.63 7.97
CA THR A 63 21.23 -19.55 8.20
C THR A 63 20.75 -20.98 7.99
N GLY A 64 21.39 -21.71 7.08
CA GLY A 64 20.95 -23.04 6.70
C GLY A 64 22.03 -23.84 5.97
N TYR A 65 21.75 -25.09 5.70
CA TYR A 65 22.64 -26.05 5.06
C TYR A 65 22.02 -26.48 3.74
N VAL A 66 22.86 -26.75 2.76
CA VAL A 66 22.44 -27.38 1.51
C VAL A 66 22.96 -28.80 1.51
N ALA A 67 22.08 -29.78 1.28
CA ALA A 67 22.47 -31.19 1.18
C ALA A 67 22.17 -31.75 -0.21
N ASP A 68 23.07 -32.58 -0.71
CA ASP A 68 22.84 -33.39 -1.91
C ASP A 68 21.81 -34.51 -1.67
N GLU A 69 21.54 -35.31 -2.69
CA GLU A 69 20.60 -36.44 -2.64
C GLU A 69 21.01 -37.55 -1.66
N THR A 70 22.28 -37.61 -1.26
CA THR A 70 22.79 -38.54 -0.24
C THR A 70 22.59 -38.01 1.17
N GLY A 71 22.27 -36.73 1.31
CA GLY A 71 22.22 -36.01 2.58
C GLY A 71 23.59 -35.51 3.04
N THR A 72 24.59 -35.45 2.15
CA THR A 72 25.89 -34.87 2.45
C THR A 72 25.78 -33.35 2.31
N PHE A 73 26.17 -32.62 3.36
CA PHE A 73 26.17 -31.17 3.32
C PHE A 73 27.31 -30.63 2.46
N PHE A 74 26.97 -29.65 1.61
CA PHE A 74 27.94 -28.81 0.91
C PHE A 74 28.72 -27.94 1.89
N ASN A 75 29.64 -27.11 1.37
CA ASN A 75 30.44 -26.16 2.16
C ASN A 75 31.23 -26.81 3.31
N ASN A 76 31.73 -28.03 3.11
CA ASN A 76 32.44 -28.82 4.13
C ASN A 76 31.64 -29.00 5.43
N GLY A 77 30.31 -29.04 5.35
CA GLY A 77 29.44 -29.16 6.51
C GLY A 77 29.27 -27.86 7.31
N ALA A 78 29.70 -26.71 6.79
CA ALA A 78 29.41 -25.40 7.38
C ALA A 78 28.12 -24.80 6.80
N PRO A 79 27.35 -24.02 7.58
CA PRO A 79 26.13 -23.39 7.07
C PRO A 79 26.46 -22.28 6.07
N TYR A 80 25.51 -22.01 5.19
CA TYR A 80 25.42 -20.78 4.42
C TYR A 80 24.64 -19.75 5.23
N GLN A 81 25.06 -18.50 5.13
CA GLN A 81 24.35 -17.36 5.70
C GLN A 81 24.05 -16.35 4.60
N LEU A 82 22.76 -16.15 4.33
CA LEU A 82 22.26 -15.36 3.21
C LEU A 82 21.32 -14.29 3.74
N SER A 83 21.43 -13.08 3.21
CA SER A 83 20.54 -11.98 3.57
C SER A 83 19.65 -11.61 2.40
N THR A 84 18.38 -11.37 2.69
CA THR A 84 17.39 -10.87 1.74
C THR A 84 16.66 -9.69 2.35
N THR A 85 16.02 -8.92 1.48
CA THR A 85 15.30 -7.71 1.83
C THR A 85 13.86 -7.84 1.36
N CYS A 86 12.94 -7.39 2.21
CA CYS A 86 11.52 -7.36 1.92
C CYS A 86 10.94 -6.02 2.36
N THR A 87 9.67 -5.84 2.04
CA THR A 87 8.86 -4.77 2.59
C THR A 87 7.88 -5.37 3.60
N GLY A 88 7.49 -4.57 4.59
CA GLY A 88 6.37 -4.86 5.48
C GLY A 88 5.58 -3.60 5.73
N PHE A 89 4.53 -3.71 6.53
CA PHE A 89 3.73 -2.56 6.94
C PHE A 89 3.07 -2.77 8.30
N GLY A 90 2.96 -1.71 9.09
CA GLY A 90 2.27 -1.77 10.37
C GLY A 90 0.77 -2.04 10.21
N VAL A 91 0.22 -2.93 11.03
CA VAL A 91 -1.20 -3.29 11.05
C VAL A 91 -1.86 -3.05 12.41
N ASN A 92 -1.07 -2.76 13.44
CA ASN A 92 -1.54 -2.36 14.76
C ASN A 92 -0.45 -1.50 15.46
N PRO A 93 -0.84 -0.44 16.21
CA PRO A 93 0.10 0.46 16.87
C PRO A 93 0.99 -0.20 17.93
N ASN A 94 0.63 -1.37 18.45
CA ASN A 94 1.42 -2.10 19.43
C ASN A 94 2.57 -2.93 18.81
N GLY A 95 3.06 -2.53 17.64
CA GLY A 95 4.25 -3.13 17.03
C GLY A 95 3.99 -4.37 16.18
N TYR A 96 2.78 -4.56 15.66
CA TYR A 96 2.50 -5.67 14.72
C TYR A 96 2.71 -5.21 13.27
N VAL A 97 3.54 -5.97 12.56
CA VAL A 97 3.93 -5.70 11.17
C VAL A 97 3.49 -6.88 10.31
N ALA A 98 2.81 -6.59 9.20
CA ALA A 98 2.50 -7.58 8.18
C ALA A 98 3.59 -7.60 7.10
N THR A 99 3.83 -8.78 6.52
CA THR A 99 4.69 -8.97 5.33
C THR A 99 4.25 -10.22 4.57
N ALA A 100 5.00 -10.63 3.55
CA ALA A 100 4.76 -11.86 2.82
C ALA A 100 5.30 -13.07 3.58
N GLY A 101 4.68 -14.23 3.40
CA GLY A 101 5.07 -15.47 4.05
C GLY A 101 6.48 -15.92 3.68
N HIS A 102 6.79 -15.87 2.38
CA HIS A 102 8.10 -16.27 1.86
C HIS A 102 9.26 -15.40 2.38
N CYS A 103 8.99 -14.17 2.85
CA CYS A 103 10.01 -13.30 3.46
C CYS A 103 10.51 -13.80 4.82
N VAL A 104 9.79 -14.75 5.44
CA VAL A 104 10.08 -15.25 6.79
C VAL A 104 9.99 -16.78 6.90
N ASP A 105 9.74 -17.47 5.79
CA ASP A 105 9.51 -18.91 5.78
C ASP A 105 10.81 -19.70 5.98
N THR A 106 10.98 -20.20 7.20
CA THR A 106 12.10 -21.06 7.58
C THR A 106 11.81 -22.55 7.43
N THR A 107 10.54 -22.94 7.31
CA THR A 107 10.16 -24.36 7.31
C THR A 107 10.29 -24.96 5.92
N THR A 108 9.77 -24.29 4.90
CA THR A 108 9.89 -24.79 3.52
C THR A 108 11.09 -24.18 2.80
N ALA A 109 11.59 -23.05 3.31
CA ALA A 109 12.64 -22.22 2.71
C ALA A 109 12.35 -21.82 1.25
N GLN A 110 11.11 -21.94 0.76
CA GLN A 110 10.78 -21.67 -0.64
C GLN A 110 11.13 -20.25 -1.08
N GLY A 111 11.05 -19.27 -0.17
CA GLY A 111 11.40 -17.88 -0.45
C GLY A 111 12.89 -17.58 -0.60
N ILE A 112 13.77 -18.51 -0.20
CA ILE A 112 15.24 -18.31 -0.19
C ILE A 112 16.02 -19.52 -0.75
N LYS A 113 15.32 -20.60 -1.14
CA LYS A 113 15.92 -21.85 -1.61
C LYS A 113 16.83 -21.61 -2.81
N SER A 114 16.42 -20.76 -3.75
CA SER A 114 17.20 -20.44 -4.95
C SER A 114 18.59 -19.90 -4.60
N GLU A 115 18.70 -19.09 -3.56
CA GLU A 115 19.92 -18.40 -3.17
C GLU A 115 20.86 -19.36 -2.46
N PHE A 116 20.32 -20.24 -1.60
CA PHE A 116 21.09 -21.34 -1.00
C PHE A 116 21.63 -22.29 -2.08
N VAL A 117 20.77 -22.72 -3.01
CA VAL A 117 21.14 -23.61 -4.10
C VAL A 117 22.15 -22.96 -5.03
N LEU A 118 22.00 -21.67 -5.35
CA LEU A 118 22.96 -20.93 -6.16
C LEU A 118 24.33 -20.88 -5.48
N ALA A 119 24.39 -20.55 -4.20
CA ALA A 119 25.64 -20.53 -3.44
C ALA A 119 26.32 -21.91 -3.39
N ALA A 120 25.55 -22.99 -3.28
CA ALA A 120 26.09 -24.35 -3.38
C ALA A 120 26.54 -24.70 -4.80
N ALA A 121 25.81 -24.29 -5.83
CA ALA A 121 26.14 -24.54 -7.24
C ALA A 121 27.45 -23.87 -7.65
N GLU A 122 27.72 -22.65 -7.15
CA GLU A 122 29.00 -21.98 -7.35
C GLU A 122 30.19 -22.79 -6.79
N GLN A 123 30.02 -23.43 -5.63
CA GLN A 123 31.03 -24.32 -5.06
C GLN A 123 31.24 -25.58 -5.91
N VAL A 124 30.15 -26.16 -6.42
CA VAL A 124 30.22 -27.33 -7.31
C VAL A 124 31.01 -27.03 -8.58
N VAL A 125 30.72 -25.91 -9.24
CA VAL A 125 31.43 -25.50 -10.46
C VAL A 125 32.90 -25.17 -10.19
N ALA A 126 33.22 -24.62 -9.01
CA ALA A 126 34.61 -24.40 -8.59
C ALA A 126 35.36 -25.73 -8.37
N ALA A 127 34.68 -26.78 -7.92
CA ALA A 127 35.28 -28.08 -7.63
C ALA A 127 35.32 -29.04 -8.84
N ILE A 128 34.39 -28.91 -9.80
CA ILE A 128 34.24 -29.83 -10.93
C ILE A 128 34.40 -29.06 -12.26
N PRO A 129 35.60 -29.09 -12.85
CA PRO A 129 35.84 -28.46 -14.15
C PRO A 129 34.92 -29.04 -15.24
N GLY A 130 34.27 -28.17 -16.01
CA GLY A 130 33.46 -28.54 -17.17
C GLY A 130 31.94 -28.56 -16.95
N ILE A 131 31.47 -28.32 -15.72
CA ILE A 131 30.05 -28.04 -15.44
C ILE A 131 29.84 -26.53 -15.44
N ASP A 132 28.83 -26.03 -16.15
CA ASP A 132 28.44 -24.62 -16.08
C ASP A 132 27.48 -24.35 -14.91
N LEU A 133 27.47 -23.10 -14.43
CA LEU A 133 26.69 -22.69 -13.26
C LEU A 133 25.18 -22.90 -13.44
N ALA A 134 24.66 -22.66 -14.65
CA ALA A 134 23.24 -22.83 -14.90
C ALA A 134 22.85 -24.30 -14.79
N THR A 135 23.65 -25.20 -15.36
CA THR A 135 23.44 -26.65 -15.22
C THR A 135 23.50 -27.11 -13.77
N ALA A 136 24.53 -26.69 -13.02
CA ALA A 136 24.66 -27.04 -11.59
C ALA A 136 23.48 -26.50 -10.77
N TYR A 137 23.07 -25.25 -11.00
CA TYR A 137 21.95 -24.62 -10.33
C TYR A 137 20.62 -25.32 -10.62
N GLN A 138 20.32 -25.61 -11.89
CA GLN A 138 19.08 -26.30 -12.26
C GLN A 138 19.03 -27.72 -11.67
N TYR A 139 20.16 -28.42 -11.69
CA TYR A 139 20.27 -29.73 -11.04
C TYR A 139 20.04 -29.61 -9.53
N GLY A 140 20.67 -28.63 -8.87
CA GLY A 140 20.52 -28.41 -7.44
C GLY A 140 19.10 -28.01 -7.03
N MET A 141 18.41 -27.20 -7.84
CA MET A 141 17.02 -26.82 -7.57
C MET A 141 16.09 -28.04 -7.55
N ALA A 142 16.35 -29.00 -8.42
CA ALA A 142 15.58 -30.23 -8.55
C ALA A 142 15.94 -31.29 -7.49
N ASN A 143 17.21 -31.40 -7.09
CA ASN A 143 17.71 -32.55 -6.33
C ASN A 143 18.22 -32.22 -4.92
N TRP A 144 18.59 -30.97 -4.65
CA TRP A 144 19.15 -30.59 -3.34
C TRP A 144 18.07 -30.09 -2.38
N THR A 145 18.38 -30.26 -1.10
CA THR A 145 17.55 -29.83 0.02
C THR A 145 18.21 -28.66 0.74
N VAL A 146 17.37 -27.77 1.28
CA VAL A 146 17.81 -26.67 2.15
C VAL A 146 17.17 -26.90 3.50
N GLU A 147 18.00 -27.09 4.52
CA GLU A 147 17.57 -27.53 5.84
C GLU A 147 18.45 -26.94 6.94
N GLY A 148 18.02 -27.04 8.19
CA GLY A 148 18.79 -26.58 9.34
C GLY A 148 19.93 -27.53 9.72
N ALA A 149 20.52 -27.31 10.89
CA ALA A 149 21.67 -28.08 11.37
C ALA A 149 21.37 -29.58 11.58
N THR A 150 20.09 -29.96 11.69
CA THR A 150 19.66 -31.34 11.73
C THR A 150 18.90 -31.66 10.45
N LYS A 151 19.18 -32.81 9.83
CA LYS A 151 18.47 -33.23 8.62
C LYS A 151 16.96 -33.17 8.79
N GLY A 152 16.28 -32.49 7.87
CA GLY A 152 14.84 -32.23 7.87
C GLY A 152 14.36 -31.14 8.83
N SER A 153 15.24 -30.48 9.60
CA SER A 153 14.84 -29.36 10.45
C SER A 153 14.67 -28.06 9.64
N PRO A 154 13.82 -27.12 10.09
CA PRO A 154 13.77 -25.77 9.53
C PRO A 154 15.13 -25.08 9.56
N ILE A 155 15.33 -24.12 8.65
CA ILE A 155 16.48 -23.19 8.71
C ILE A 155 16.27 -22.14 9.81
N ASP A 156 17.33 -21.41 10.17
CA ASP A 156 17.23 -20.30 11.12
C ASP A 156 17.06 -18.97 10.38
N ALA A 157 16.33 -18.02 10.99
CA ALA A 157 16.18 -16.67 10.46
C ALA A 157 16.30 -15.62 11.57
N GLN A 158 17.07 -14.57 11.31
CA GLN A 158 17.09 -13.34 12.08
C GLN A 158 16.43 -12.24 11.27
N ILE A 159 15.36 -11.67 11.79
CA ILE A 159 14.55 -10.66 11.08
C ILE A 159 14.66 -9.34 11.83
N SER A 160 14.95 -8.28 11.08
CA SER A 160 14.90 -6.91 11.59
C SER A 160 13.98 -6.05 10.73
N VAL A 161 13.22 -5.19 11.40
CA VAL A 161 12.30 -4.23 10.79
C VAL A 161 12.87 -2.83 11.01
N ILE A 162 13.04 -2.08 9.93
CA ILE A 162 13.42 -0.68 9.96
C ILE A 162 12.16 0.14 9.68
N THR A 163 11.82 1.01 10.64
CA THR A 163 10.65 1.89 10.57
C THR A 163 11.09 3.30 10.20
N GLY A 164 10.36 3.96 9.31
CA GLY A 164 10.66 5.33 8.89
C GLY A 164 11.66 5.44 7.73
N SER A 165 11.77 6.65 7.18
CA SER A 165 12.47 6.93 5.92
C SER A 165 14.00 7.07 6.01
N ASN A 166 14.61 6.92 7.19
CA ASN A 166 16.04 7.18 7.38
C ASN A 166 16.84 5.89 7.65
N THR A 167 18.01 5.79 7.02
CA THR A 167 19.00 4.70 7.18
C THR A 167 19.66 4.65 8.56
N ASN A 168 19.43 5.67 9.39
CA ASN A 168 19.83 5.73 10.80
C ASN A 168 18.69 5.33 11.75
N ALA A 169 17.52 4.91 11.25
CA ALA A 169 16.50 4.30 12.10
C ALA A 169 17.05 3.01 12.70
N ASN A 170 16.87 2.85 14.01
CA ASN A 170 17.27 1.63 14.70
C ASN A 170 16.49 0.45 14.11
N ALA A 171 17.21 -0.49 13.52
CA ALA A 171 16.64 -1.78 13.13
C ALA A 171 16.08 -2.46 14.39
N LEU A 172 14.80 -2.76 14.38
CA LEU A 172 14.09 -3.41 15.48
C LEU A 172 14.08 -4.93 15.23
N PRO A 173 14.63 -5.73 16.15
CA PRO A 173 14.47 -7.18 16.08
C PRO A 173 12.99 -7.56 16.05
N ALA A 174 12.63 -8.41 15.10
CA ALA A 174 11.26 -8.87 14.92
C ALA A 174 11.18 -10.38 15.18
N ARG A 175 10.12 -10.80 15.88
CA ARG A 175 9.74 -12.21 15.95
C ARG A 175 8.63 -12.51 14.94
N VAL A 176 8.68 -13.70 14.35
CA VAL A 176 7.53 -14.25 13.62
C VAL A 176 6.47 -14.65 14.65
N VAL A 177 5.33 -13.99 14.62
CA VAL A 177 4.15 -14.40 15.40
C VAL A 177 3.47 -15.55 14.69
N ASP A 178 3.29 -15.39 13.38
CA ASP A 178 2.57 -16.35 12.57
C ASP A 178 2.83 -16.13 11.07
N TYR A 179 2.67 -17.16 10.24
CA TYR A 179 2.77 -17.01 8.80
C TYR A 179 2.06 -18.13 8.03
N ARG A 180 1.87 -17.88 6.73
CA ARG A 180 1.45 -18.83 5.71
C ARG A 180 2.47 -18.77 4.58
N PRO A 181 3.10 -19.90 4.21
CA PRO A 181 4.05 -19.93 3.10
C PRO A 181 3.38 -19.58 1.77
N LEU A 182 4.19 -19.44 0.73
CA LEU A 182 3.76 -19.03 -0.59
C LEU A 182 2.57 -19.84 -1.11
N ASP A 183 2.64 -21.15 -0.98
CA ASP A 183 1.63 -22.11 -1.42
C ASP A 183 0.39 -22.20 -0.52
N GLN A 184 0.31 -21.34 0.51
CA GLN A 184 -0.81 -21.26 1.47
C GLN A 184 -1.37 -19.83 1.62
N GLY A 185 -0.99 -18.91 0.74
CA GLY A 185 -1.52 -17.54 0.74
C GLY A 185 -0.52 -16.45 1.11
N ASP A 186 0.75 -16.79 1.28
CA ASP A 186 1.89 -15.87 1.30
C ASP A 186 1.75 -14.61 2.18
N VAL A 187 1.41 -14.80 3.44
CA VAL A 187 1.26 -13.70 4.41
C VAL A 187 1.93 -14.05 5.72
N ALA A 188 2.49 -13.05 6.40
CA ALA A 188 3.12 -13.19 7.70
C ALA A 188 2.76 -12.03 8.63
N LEU A 189 2.72 -12.35 9.92
CA LEU A 189 2.53 -11.41 11.02
C LEU A 189 3.78 -11.46 11.91
N LEU A 190 4.42 -10.32 12.05
CA LEU A 190 5.60 -10.12 12.88
C LEU A 190 5.25 -9.23 14.07
N LYS A 191 6.08 -9.32 15.10
CA LYS A 191 6.02 -8.43 16.26
C LYS A 191 7.39 -7.85 16.59
N VAL A 192 7.42 -6.53 16.69
CA VAL A 192 8.55 -5.72 17.14
C VAL A 192 8.20 -5.04 18.47
N GLU A 193 9.20 -4.78 19.30
CA GLU A 193 9.00 -4.13 20.59
C GLU A 193 9.01 -2.61 20.45
N THR A 194 7.87 -2.05 20.04
CA THR A 194 7.60 -0.61 19.97
C THR A 194 6.14 -0.33 20.30
N THR A 195 5.86 0.89 20.76
CA THR A 195 4.52 1.48 20.78
C THR A 195 4.38 2.46 19.62
N ASP A 196 3.15 2.87 19.34
CA ASP A 196 2.83 3.91 18.36
C ASP A 196 3.38 3.63 16.95
N LEU A 197 3.45 2.34 16.58
CA LEU A 197 3.83 1.94 15.23
C LEU A 197 2.79 2.46 14.24
N PRO A 198 3.19 3.26 13.22
CA PRO A 198 2.25 3.68 12.21
C PRO A 198 1.62 2.50 11.48
N SER A 199 0.32 2.59 11.21
CA SER A 199 -0.48 1.45 10.78
C SER A 199 -1.46 1.77 9.66
N VAL A 200 -1.91 0.73 8.96
CA VAL A 200 -2.92 0.80 7.90
C VAL A 200 -4.04 -0.20 8.14
N GLU A 201 -5.23 0.17 7.69
CA GLU A 201 -6.42 -0.67 7.79
C GLU A 201 -6.47 -1.67 6.64
N LEU A 202 -7.00 -2.86 6.90
CA LEU A 202 -7.24 -3.89 5.90
C LEU A 202 -8.64 -3.71 5.28
N ALA A 203 -8.72 -3.86 3.96
CA ALA A 203 -9.98 -3.98 3.25
C ALA A 203 -10.51 -5.41 3.32
N THR A 204 -11.80 -5.58 3.01
CA THR A 204 -12.42 -6.90 2.87
C THR A 204 -12.43 -7.33 1.40
N ASP A 205 -12.44 -8.63 1.11
CA ASP A 205 -12.55 -9.13 -0.29
C ASP A 205 -13.81 -8.63 -1.01
N ALA A 206 -14.88 -8.30 -0.28
CA ALA A 206 -16.10 -7.71 -0.83
C ALA A 206 -15.87 -6.30 -1.43
N ASP A 207 -14.84 -5.60 -0.96
CA ASP A 207 -14.44 -4.28 -1.46
C ASP A 207 -13.65 -4.37 -2.78
N VAL A 208 -13.22 -5.57 -3.21
CA VAL A 208 -12.27 -5.76 -4.31
C VAL A 208 -12.94 -6.34 -5.55
N GLN A 209 -12.96 -5.55 -6.63
CA GLN A 209 -13.47 -5.94 -7.95
C GLN A 209 -12.36 -5.86 -9.01
N ILE A 210 -12.57 -6.54 -10.14
CA ILE A 210 -11.70 -6.36 -11.31
C ILE A 210 -11.84 -4.90 -11.78
N GLY A 211 -10.70 -4.25 -12.03
CA GLY A 211 -10.63 -2.82 -12.37
C GLY A 211 -10.54 -1.89 -11.16
N THR A 212 -10.59 -2.39 -9.91
CA THR A 212 -10.30 -1.57 -8.73
C THR A 212 -8.92 -0.94 -8.89
N PRO A 213 -8.79 0.41 -8.90
CA PRO A 213 -7.49 1.08 -8.95
C PRO A 213 -6.72 0.84 -7.67
N VAL A 214 -5.43 0.59 -7.78
CA VAL A 214 -4.57 0.24 -6.66
C VAL A 214 -3.24 0.95 -6.71
N LEU A 215 -2.62 1.04 -5.54
CA LEU A 215 -1.25 1.47 -5.36
C LEU A 215 -0.47 0.38 -4.62
N SER A 216 0.52 -0.22 -5.27
CA SER A 216 1.45 -1.15 -4.63
C SER A 216 2.67 -0.38 -4.13
N ILE A 217 3.00 -0.54 -2.85
CA ILE A 217 4.06 0.23 -2.19
C ILE A 217 5.11 -0.72 -1.62
N GLY A 218 6.39 -0.41 -1.82
CA GLY A 218 7.49 -1.14 -1.18
C GLY A 218 8.86 -0.74 -1.68
N TYR A 219 9.89 -1.43 -1.21
CA TYR A 219 11.30 -1.13 -1.45
C TYR A 219 11.89 -2.07 -2.50
N PRO A 220 12.09 -1.65 -3.76
CA PRO A 220 12.72 -2.51 -4.75
C PRO A 220 14.15 -2.87 -4.34
N ALA A 221 14.57 -4.12 -4.57
CA ALA A 221 15.92 -4.61 -4.26
C ALA A 221 17.03 -3.85 -5.01
N SER A 222 16.70 -3.17 -6.12
CA SER A 222 17.60 -2.31 -6.88
C SER A 222 17.71 -0.87 -6.35
N ALA A 223 16.99 -0.50 -5.28
CA ALA A 223 17.05 0.83 -4.71
C ALA A 223 18.43 1.18 -4.14
N ASP A 224 19.22 0.17 -3.71
CA ASP A 224 20.59 0.37 -3.22
C ASP A 224 21.57 0.78 -4.35
N ALA A 225 21.23 0.50 -5.61
CA ALA A 225 22.04 0.86 -6.78
C ALA A 225 21.72 2.26 -7.34
N VAL A 226 20.67 2.93 -6.83
CA VAL A 226 20.28 4.28 -7.22
C VAL A 226 20.74 5.25 -6.13
N THR A 227 21.52 6.24 -6.52
CA THR A 227 22.40 7.08 -5.69
C THR A 227 21.71 8.09 -4.77
N ASP A 228 20.75 7.68 -3.95
CA ASP A 228 20.25 8.50 -2.84
C ASP A 228 20.12 7.66 -1.57
N ALA A 229 20.76 8.09 -0.50
CA ALA A 229 20.80 7.43 0.81
C ALA A 229 19.44 7.39 1.55
N SER A 230 18.32 7.59 0.85
CA SER A 230 16.97 7.58 1.41
C SER A 230 16.27 6.25 1.14
N LEU A 231 15.91 5.54 2.21
CA LEU A 231 14.96 4.43 2.19
C LEU A 231 13.54 4.99 2.00
N GLU A 232 13.27 5.58 0.83
CA GLU A 232 11.93 5.97 0.42
C GLU A 232 11.27 4.83 -0.38
N PRO A 233 10.07 4.37 0.01
CA PRO A 233 9.40 3.29 -0.70
C PRO A 233 8.94 3.76 -2.09
N SER A 234 9.06 2.88 -3.06
CA SER A 234 8.51 3.06 -4.40
C SER A 234 7.00 2.84 -4.41
N ASN A 235 6.31 3.68 -5.18
CA ASN A 235 4.89 3.58 -5.45
C ASN A 235 4.69 3.07 -6.89
N LYS A 236 3.80 2.10 -7.07
CA LYS A 236 3.47 1.50 -8.36
C LYS A 236 1.95 1.47 -8.53
N ASP A 237 1.45 2.38 -9.36
CA ASP A 237 0.04 2.42 -9.73
C ASP A 237 -0.35 1.21 -10.59
N GLY A 238 -1.61 0.80 -10.47
CA GLY A 238 -2.19 -0.22 -11.32
C GLY A 238 -3.66 -0.44 -11.01
N GLN A 239 -4.16 -1.61 -11.35
CA GLN A 239 -5.50 -2.07 -11.00
C GLN A 239 -5.51 -3.58 -10.79
N VAL A 240 -6.53 -4.07 -10.10
CA VAL A 240 -6.81 -5.51 -10.04
C VAL A 240 -7.21 -5.99 -11.43
N SER A 241 -6.37 -6.83 -12.05
CA SER A 241 -6.59 -7.38 -13.39
C SER A 241 -7.50 -8.60 -13.37
N ALA A 242 -7.39 -9.45 -12.34
CA ALA A 242 -8.19 -10.66 -12.19
C ALA A 242 -8.21 -11.16 -10.73
N LYS A 243 -9.25 -11.90 -10.35
CA LYS A 243 -9.27 -12.72 -9.14
C LYS A 243 -9.11 -14.18 -9.55
N LYS A 244 -8.07 -14.86 -9.07
CA LYS A 244 -7.70 -16.23 -9.46
C LYS A 244 -7.52 -17.12 -8.22
N THR A 245 -7.37 -18.42 -8.47
CA THR A 245 -7.00 -19.40 -7.45
C THR A 245 -5.84 -20.23 -7.97
N LEU A 246 -4.71 -20.23 -7.26
CA LEU A 246 -3.56 -21.10 -7.52
C LEU A 246 -3.71 -22.34 -6.64
N GLY A 247 -4.10 -23.46 -7.25
CA GLY A 247 -4.49 -24.66 -6.51
C GLY A 247 -5.74 -24.40 -5.66
N THR A 248 -5.55 -24.17 -4.36
CA THR A 248 -6.61 -23.79 -3.41
C THR A 248 -6.44 -22.38 -2.83
N VAL A 249 -5.35 -21.68 -3.18
CA VAL A 249 -5.00 -20.38 -2.62
C VAL A 249 -5.58 -19.26 -3.48
N PRO A 250 -6.41 -18.36 -2.93
CA PRO A 250 -6.90 -17.20 -3.65
C PRO A 250 -5.77 -16.19 -3.87
N VAL A 251 -5.68 -15.63 -5.07
CA VAL A 251 -4.72 -14.57 -5.44
C VAL A 251 -5.41 -13.52 -6.30
N TYR A 252 -4.95 -12.27 -6.22
CA TYR A 252 -5.36 -11.26 -7.20
C TYR A 252 -4.22 -10.98 -8.16
N GLU A 253 -4.51 -11.02 -9.45
CA GLU A 253 -3.61 -10.49 -10.47
C GLU A 253 -3.71 -8.97 -10.46
N THR A 254 -2.57 -8.28 -10.56
CA THR A 254 -2.49 -6.82 -10.61
C THR A 254 -1.67 -6.36 -11.81
N SER A 255 -2.05 -5.22 -12.38
CA SER A 255 -1.25 -4.53 -13.39
C SER A 255 -0.14 -3.67 -12.78
N ALA A 256 -0.13 -3.48 -11.45
CA ALA A 256 0.94 -2.76 -10.77
C ALA A 256 2.26 -3.52 -10.96
N ALA A 257 3.33 -2.81 -11.32
CA ALA A 257 4.63 -3.41 -11.56
C ALA A 257 5.29 -3.81 -10.23
N LEU A 258 5.40 -5.11 -9.96
CA LEU A 258 6.07 -5.64 -8.77
C LEU A 258 7.46 -6.18 -9.13
N SER A 259 8.43 -6.00 -8.24
CA SER A 259 9.80 -6.49 -8.38
C SER A 259 10.32 -7.06 -7.06
N GLY A 260 11.46 -7.75 -7.08
CA GLY A 260 12.16 -8.16 -5.86
C GLY A 260 12.35 -6.99 -4.88
N GLY A 261 12.26 -7.28 -3.58
CA GLY A 261 12.28 -6.30 -2.48
C GLY A 261 10.91 -5.66 -2.17
N MET A 262 10.03 -5.48 -3.16
CA MET A 262 8.67 -4.98 -2.91
C MET A 262 7.77 -6.03 -2.26
N SER A 263 8.17 -7.31 -2.31
CA SER A 263 7.51 -8.43 -1.63
C SER A 263 7.21 -8.11 -0.18
N GLY A 264 5.98 -8.41 0.24
CA GLY A 264 5.50 -8.17 1.60
C GLY A 264 4.98 -6.75 1.86
N GLY A 265 5.22 -5.80 0.96
CA GLY A 265 4.60 -4.48 1.03
C GLY A 265 3.10 -4.52 0.77
N PRO A 266 2.35 -3.47 1.10
CA PRO A 266 0.92 -3.44 0.86
C PRO A 266 0.61 -3.05 -0.59
N THR A 267 -0.46 -3.65 -1.13
CA THR A 267 -1.25 -3.07 -2.20
C THR A 267 -2.54 -2.51 -1.60
N VAL A 268 -2.75 -1.21 -1.79
CA VAL A 268 -3.88 -0.46 -1.22
C VAL A 268 -4.85 0.00 -2.30
N GLY A 269 -6.13 0.08 -1.96
CA GLY A 269 -7.10 0.86 -2.73
C GLY A 269 -6.85 2.36 -2.56
N LEU A 270 -7.49 3.19 -3.39
CA LEU A 270 -7.36 4.66 -3.30
C LEU A 270 -8.10 5.28 -2.09
N ASP A 271 -8.73 4.45 -1.27
CA ASP A 271 -9.22 4.80 0.07
C ASP A 271 -8.16 4.58 1.16
N GLY A 272 -6.97 4.08 0.80
CA GLY A 272 -5.86 3.83 1.72
C GLY A 272 -5.97 2.54 2.53
N ARG A 273 -6.95 1.67 2.24
CA ARG A 273 -7.06 0.35 2.87
C ARG A 273 -6.32 -0.71 2.07
N VAL A 274 -5.64 -1.62 2.76
CA VAL A 274 -4.85 -2.71 2.16
C VAL A 274 -5.79 -3.77 1.61
N ILE A 275 -5.78 -3.97 0.29
CA ILE A 275 -6.54 -5.03 -0.37
C ILE A 275 -5.75 -6.34 -0.47
N GLY A 276 -4.42 -6.25 -0.41
CA GLY A 276 -3.54 -7.41 -0.45
C GLY A 276 -2.08 -7.09 -0.16
N VAL A 277 -1.28 -8.15 -0.05
CA VAL A 277 0.17 -8.11 0.18
C VAL A 277 0.88 -8.39 -1.14
N ASN A 278 1.87 -7.58 -1.48
CA ASN A 278 2.70 -7.76 -2.66
C ASN A 278 3.36 -9.14 -2.59
N SER A 279 3.03 -9.98 -3.57
CA SER A 279 3.54 -11.34 -3.70
C SER A 279 4.29 -11.46 -5.03
N PHE A 280 5.00 -12.56 -5.24
CA PHE A 280 5.78 -12.78 -6.45
C PHE A 280 5.04 -13.60 -7.53
N LYS A 281 5.66 -13.58 -8.71
CA LYS A 281 5.28 -14.16 -10.00
C LYS A 281 5.82 -15.58 -10.18
N PRO A 282 5.02 -16.59 -10.59
CA PRO A 282 5.56 -17.90 -10.96
C PRO A 282 6.69 -17.80 -11.99
N ALA A 283 7.86 -18.39 -11.69
CA ALA A 283 9.08 -18.30 -12.51
C ALA A 283 8.93 -18.87 -13.95
N SER A 284 7.87 -19.64 -14.20
CA SER A 284 7.60 -20.33 -15.48
C SER A 284 6.83 -19.50 -16.51
N GLU A 285 6.47 -18.26 -16.20
CA GLU A 285 5.55 -17.47 -17.03
C GLU A 285 6.29 -16.36 -17.78
N SER A 286 6.14 -16.26 -19.10
CA SER A 286 6.87 -15.27 -19.93
C SER A 286 6.19 -13.90 -19.97
N GLN A 287 4.89 -13.84 -19.66
CA GLN A 287 4.13 -12.59 -19.57
C GLN A 287 4.28 -11.94 -18.19
N ALA A 288 4.22 -10.61 -18.11
CA ALA A 288 4.33 -9.86 -16.86
C ALA A 288 3.04 -9.96 -16.01
N PHE A 289 2.75 -11.13 -15.46
CA PHE A 289 1.73 -11.30 -14.43
C PHE A 289 2.32 -11.04 -13.05
N ASN A 290 1.71 -10.10 -12.32
CA ASN A 290 2.02 -9.83 -10.93
C ASN A 290 0.84 -10.26 -10.06
N PHE A 291 1.12 -10.79 -8.88
CA PHE A 291 0.10 -11.28 -7.96
C PHE A 291 0.24 -10.65 -6.60
N ILE A 292 -0.90 -10.48 -5.92
CA ILE A 292 -0.97 -10.09 -4.53
C ILE A 292 -1.79 -11.11 -3.75
N ALA A 293 -1.35 -11.40 -2.53
CA ALA A 293 -2.08 -12.22 -1.59
C ALA A 293 -3.23 -11.39 -0.99
N PRO A 294 -4.49 -11.84 -1.05
CA PRO A 294 -5.62 -11.09 -0.50
C PRO A 294 -5.47 -10.80 1.01
N ALA A 295 -5.88 -9.60 1.44
CA ALA A 295 -5.79 -9.17 2.84
C ALA A 295 -6.58 -10.06 3.83
N ASN A 296 -7.50 -10.90 3.32
CA ASN A 296 -8.20 -11.92 4.11
C ASN A 296 -7.23 -12.85 4.86
N GLY A 297 -6.09 -13.22 4.24
CA GLY A 297 -5.09 -14.06 4.89
C GLY A 297 -4.54 -13.38 6.15
N LEU A 298 -4.19 -12.09 6.07
CA LEU A 298 -3.75 -11.30 7.22
C LEU A 298 -4.87 -11.13 8.26
N THR A 299 -6.10 -10.91 7.83
CA THR A 299 -7.25 -10.81 8.74
C THR A 299 -7.41 -12.07 9.59
N GLU A 300 -7.20 -13.24 8.99
CA GLU A 300 -7.25 -14.52 9.71
C GLU A 300 -6.07 -14.69 10.69
N LEU A 301 -4.84 -14.33 10.27
CA LEU A 301 -3.67 -14.34 11.14
C LEU A 301 -3.86 -13.40 12.35
N LEU A 302 -4.35 -12.19 12.13
CA LEU A 302 -4.63 -11.23 13.19
C LEU A 302 -5.67 -11.76 14.18
N SER A 303 -6.81 -12.25 13.66
CA SER A 303 -7.91 -12.77 14.47
C SER A 303 -7.47 -13.93 15.37
N ARG A 304 -6.78 -14.94 14.81
CA ARG A 304 -6.37 -16.13 15.57
C ARG A 304 -5.26 -15.84 16.59
N ASN A 305 -4.51 -14.75 16.41
CA ASN A 305 -3.50 -14.28 17.36
C ASN A 305 -4.02 -13.19 18.31
N GLY A 306 -5.33 -12.90 18.31
CA GLY A 306 -5.94 -11.92 19.21
C GLY A 306 -5.51 -10.47 18.95
N VAL A 307 -5.05 -10.16 17.73
CA VAL A 307 -4.61 -8.83 17.33
C VAL A 307 -5.72 -8.15 16.54
N ARG A 308 -6.00 -6.89 16.84
CA ARG A 308 -6.95 -6.08 16.06
C ARG A 308 -6.20 -5.28 15.01
N ASN A 309 -6.73 -5.23 13.80
CA ASN A 309 -6.29 -4.22 12.85
C ASN A 309 -6.91 -2.87 13.22
N GLU A 310 -6.09 -1.86 13.49
CA GLU A 310 -6.56 -0.53 13.86
C GLU A 310 -5.48 0.52 13.64
N LEU A 311 -5.92 1.77 13.38
CA LEU A 311 -5.04 2.94 13.34
C LEU A 311 -4.72 3.44 14.76
N GLY A 312 -3.46 3.79 14.99
CA GLY A 312 -3.03 4.51 16.17
C GLY A 312 -3.63 5.93 16.26
N PRO A 313 -3.69 6.54 17.46
CA PRO A 313 -4.14 7.93 17.62
C PRO A 313 -3.31 8.92 16.80
N GLU A 314 -2.01 8.66 16.67
CA GLU A 314 -1.06 9.53 15.98
C GLU A 314 -1.22 9.44 14.46
N ASP A 315 -1.44 8.23 13.93
CA ASP A 315 -1.79 8.02 12.53
C ASP A 315 -3.06 8.79 12.15
N LYS A 316 -4.08 8.74 13.02
CA LYS A 316 -5.33 9.49 12.81
C LYS A 316 -5.09 10.99 12.78
N ASN A 317 -4.25 11.51 13.68
CA ASN A 317 -3.88 12.92 13.70
C ASN A 317 -3.08 13.33 12.46
N PHE A 318 -2.13 12.50 12.04
CA PHE A 318 -1.34 12.71 10.82
C PHE A 318 -2.23 12.76 9.58
N ARG A 319 -3.15 11.80 9.43
CA ARG A 319 -4.10 11.75 8.32
C ARG A 319 -5.05 12.95 8.32
N ALA A 320 -5.55 13.38 9.47
CA ALA A 320 -6.37 14.59 9.56
C ALA A 320 -5.61 15.85 9.14
N ALA A 321 -4.32 15.97 9.49
CA ALA A 321 -3.47 17.08 9.05
C ALA A 321 -3.17 17.02 7.54
N LEU A 322 -2.99 15.81 6.99
CA LEU A 322 -2.88 15.60 5.54
C LEU A 322 -4.16 15.99 4.79
N ASP A 323 -5.34 15.64 5.33
CA ASP A 323 -6.62 16.02 4.74
C ASP A 323 -6.79 17.54 4.72
N ALA A 324 -6.42 18.22 5.80
CA ALA A 324 -6.38 19.68 5.85
C ALA A 324 -5.42 20.26 4.79
N TYR A 325 -4.21 19.69 4.65
CA TYR A 325 -3.24 20.10 3.65
C TYR A 325 -3.79 19.96 2.22
N TYR A 326 -4.33 18.80 1.89
CA TYR A 326 -4.89 18.54 0.56
C TYR A 326 -6.22 19.25 0.30
N GLY A 327 -6.92 19.68 1.35
CA GLY A 327 -8.10 20.55 1.28
C GLY A 327 -7.76 22.04 1.11
N GLY A 328 -6.50 22.44 1.27
CA GLY A 328 -6.07 23.84 1.21
C GLY A 328 -6.22 24.62 2.52
N HIS A 329 -6.52 23.91 3.61
CA HIS A 329 -6.55 24.43 4.97
C HIS A 329 -5.14 24.34 5.58
N TYR A 330 -4.19 25.10 5.01
CA TYR A 330 -2.77 24.97 5.36
C TYR A 330 -2.46 25.42 6.78
N GLY A 331 -3.15 26.42 7.33
CA GLY A 331 -3.05 26.81 8.73
C GLY A 331 -3.38 25.66 9.68
N ASP A 332 -4.50 24.97 9.44
CA ASP A 332 -4.92 23.80 10.22
C ASP A 332 -3.96 22.63 10.04
N ALA A 333 -3.47 22.40 8.82
CA ALA A 333 -2.47 21.38 8.53
C ALA A 333 -1.17 21.62 9.31
N ILE A 334 -0.64 22.85 9.30
CA ILE A 334 0.57 23.22 10.06
C ILE A 334 0.36 22.98 11.55
N ALA A 335 -0.78 23.41 12.11
CA ALA A 335 -1.10 23.20 13.52
C ALA A 335 -1.20 21.71 13.88
N GLY A 336 -1.81 20.90 13.01
CA GLY A 336 -1.92 19.46 13.16
C GLY A 336 -0.55 18.77 13.15
N PHE A 337 0.31 19.08 12.17
CA PHE A 337 1.67 18.55 12.11
C PHE A 337 2.54 19.04 13.27
N ASP A 338 2.38 20.29 13.73
CA ASP A 338 3.09 20.80 14.91
C ASP A 338 2.76 20.00 16.16
N LYS A 339 1.49 19.67 16.37
CA LYS A 339 1.07 18.83 17.51
C LYS A 339 1.72 17.44 17.45
N LEU A 340 1.82 16.86 16.27
CA LEU A 340 2.47 15.56 16.08
C LEU A 340 3.98 15.65 16.34
N LEU A 341 4.64 16.69 15.83
CA LEU A 341 6.09 16.91 15.99
C LEU A 341 6.49 17.30 17.43
N GLN A 342 5.56 17.80 18.25
CA GLN A 342 5.80 18.00 19.68
C GLN A 342 6.00 16.67 20.43
N VAL A 343 5.33 15.62 20.00
CA VAL A 343 5.44 14.27 20.59
C VAL A 343 6.52 13.46 19.89
N HIS A 344 6.61 13.58 18.55
CA HIS A 344 7.57 12.87 17.70
C HIS A 344 8.42 13.82 16.87
N PRO A 345 9.44 14.46 17.47
CA PRO A 345 10.29 15.44 16.77
C PRO A 345 10.95 14.91 15.50
N ASN A 346 11.14 13.58 15.41
CA ASN A 346 11.79 12.91 14.28
C ASN A 346 10.81 12.35 13.23
N HIS A 347 9.51 12.69 13.29
CA HIS A 347 8.53 12.20 12.33
C HIS A 347 8.73 12.82 10.94
N ALA A 348 9.52 12.15 10.09
CA ALA A 348 9.96 12.67 8.78
C ALA A 348 8.81 13.17 7.89
N GLN A 349 7.73 12.39 7.75
CA GLN A 349 6.60 12.78 6.90
C GLN A 349 5.84 14.01 7.45
N ALA A 350 5.66 14.13 8.76
CA ALA A 350 5.03 15.31 9.37
C ALA A 350 5.88 16.57 9.14
N THR A 351 7.20 16.48 9.30
CA THR A 351 8.13 17.57 8.98
C THR A 351 8.06 17.97 7.51
N HIS A 352 8.01 16.98 6.61
CA HIS A 352 7.89 17.21 5.18
C HIS A 352 6.60 17.94 4.81
N TYR A 353 5.44 17.41 5.22
CA TYR A 353 4.15 18.00 4.88
C TYR A 353 3.88 19.32 5.60
N LYS A 354 4.40 19.53 6.81
CA LYS A 354 4.40 20.86 7.45
C LYS A 354 5.13 21.89 6.60
N THR A 355 6.30 21.52 6.07
CA THR A 355 7.10 22.40 5.20
C THR A 355 6.36 22.71 3.91
N LEU A 356 5.71 21.72 3.29
CA LEU A 356 4.88 21.93 2.11
C LEU A 356 3.67 22.82 2.41
N ALA A 357 2.99 22.59 3.53
CA ALA A 357 1.85 23.39 3.96
C ALA A 357 2.25 24.85 4.19
N ALA A 358 3.38 25.12 4.85
CA ALA A 358 3.88 26.49 5.03
C ALA A 358 4.16 27.18 3.69
N LYS A 359 4.86 26.52 2.77
CA LYS A 359 5.14 27.06 1.42
C LYS A 359 3.86 27.32 0.63
N ALA A 360 2.88 26.42 0.73
CA ALA A 360 1.59 26.57 0.06
C ALA A 360 0.79 27.72 0.66
N ARG A 361 0.75 27.85 1.99
CA ARG A 361 0.09 28.97 2.68
C ARG A 361 0.71 30.32 2.32
N ASP A 362 2.03 30.42 2.27
CA ASP A 362 2.71 31.67 1.90
C ASP A 362 2.38 32.09 0.46
N LYS A 363 2.15 31.12 -0.43
CA LYS A 363 1.83 31.36 -1.83
C LYS A 363 0.35 31.62 -2.09
N PHE A 364 -0.54 30.91 -1.39
CA PHE A 364 -1.96 30.82 -1.73
C PHE A 364 -2.90 31.29 -0.61
N GLY A 365 -2.40 31.46 0.62
CA GLY A 365 -3.22 31.56 1.82
C GLY A 365 -3.98 30.27 2.10
N ASP A 366 -4.87 30.29 3.10
CA ASP A 366 -5.83 29.21 3.33
C ASP A 366 -6.97 29.37 2.31
N ALA A 367 -6.87 28.64 1.20
CA ALA A 367 -7.80 28.69 0.10
C ALA A 367 -8.27 27.26 -0.24
N PRO A 368 -9.58 26.98 -0.25
CA PRO A 368 -10.08 25.64 -0.57
C PRO A 368 -9.57 25.15 -1.92
N VAL A 369 -9.03 23.94 -1.96
CA VAL A 369 -8.66 23.29 -3.22
C VAL A 369 -9.95 22.88 -3.93
N ALA A 370 -10.14 23.35 -5.17
CA ALA A 370 -11.28 22.94 -5.98
C ALA A 370 -11.24 21.41 -6.17
N PRO A 371 -12.36 20.68 -5.98
CA PRO A 371 -12.37 19.24 -6.21
C PRO A 371 -11.97 18.94 -7.65
N PRO A 372 -11.27 17.83 -7.93
CA PRO A 372 -11.02 17.39 -9.30
C PRO A 372 -12.37 17.27 -10.01
N ALA A 373 -12.43 17.75 -11.26
CA ALA A 373 -13.64 17.63 -12.06
C ALA A 373 -13.99 16.13 -12.15
N SER A 374 -15.08 15.71 -11.50
CA SER A 374 -15.57 14.34 -11.59
C SER A 374 -15.88 14.01 -13.05
N GLU A 375 -15.42 12.86 -13.55
CA GLU A 375 -15.87 12.37 -14.84
C GLU A 375 -17.40 12.18 -14.80
N GLY A 376 -18.13 13.09 -15.45
CA GLY A 376 -19.58 13.01 -15.61
C GLY A 376 -20.42 14.10 -14.94
N MET A 377 -19.86 14.98 -14.10
CA MET A 377 -20.64 16.12 -13.57
C MET A 377 -19.93 17.45 -13.85
N SER A 378 -20.56 18.27 -14.69
CA SER A 378 -20.08 19.61 -15.00
C SER A 378 -19.97 20.44 -13.71
N PRO A 379 -18.86 21.15 -13.46
CA PRO A 379 -18.72 22.05 -12.30
C PRO A 379 -19.84 23.11 -12.24
N ILE A 380 -20.47 23.39 -13.38
CA ILE A 380 -21.65 24.27 -13.49
C ILE A 380 -22.84 23.70 -12.70
N LEU A 381 -23.10 22.38 -12.76
CA LEU A 381 -24.19 21.73 -12.02
C LEU A 381 -23.96 21.82 -10.50
N MET A 382 -22.71 21.73 -10.06
CA MET A 382 -22.36 21.80 -8.64
C MET A 382 -22.55 23.21 -8.07
N TRP A 383 -22.05 24.24 -8.76
CA TRP A 383 -22.22 25.63 -8.35
C TRP A 383 -23.65 26.14 -8.53
N SER A 384 -24.40 25.60 -9.50
CA SER A 384 -25.83 25.93 -9.66
C SER A 384 -26.73 25.24 -8.63
N LEU A 385 -26.32 24.12 -8.03
CA LEU A 385 -27.00 23.56 -6.85
C LEU A 385 -26.75 24.40 -5.59
N ILE A 386 -25.52 24.87 -5.37
CA ILE A 386 -25.17 25.74 -4.24
C ILE A 386 -25.78 27.14 -4.39
N GLY A 387 -25.65 27.75 -5.57
CA GLY A 387 -26.22 29.07 -5.89
C GLY A 387 -27.74 29.04 -6.10
N GLY A 388 -28.27 27.97 -6.69
CA GLY A 388 -29.72 27.75 -6.86
C GLY A 388 -30.43 27.55 -5.51
N GLY A 389 -29.78 26.88 -4.56
CA GLY A 389 -30.26 26.81 -3.18
C GLY A 389 -30.43 28.19 -2.54
N ALA A 390 -29.46 29.10 -2.73
CA ALA A 390 -29.55 30.47 -2.23
C ALA A 390 -30.68 31.27 -2.91
N VAL A 391 -30.88 31.12 -4.22
CA VAL A 391 -31.96 31.81 -4.94
C VAL A 391 -33.35 31.29 -4.55
N VAL A 392 -33.50 29.99 -4.32
CA VAL A 392 -34.75 29.39 -3.83
C VAL A 392 -35.05 29.82 -2.39
N VAL A 393 -34.04 29.91 -1.53
CA VAL A 393 -34.20 30.41 -0.16
C VAL A 393 -34.56 31.90 -0.15
N ILE A 394 -33.86 32.72 -0.94
CA ILE A 394 -34.14 34.16 -1.05
C ILE A 394 -35.54 34.39 -1.66
N GLY A 395 -35.90 33.63 -2.70
CA GLY A 395 -37.23 33.67 -3.31
C GLY A 395 -38.33 33.22 -2.35
N GLY A 396 -38.09 32.16 -1.56
CA GLY A 396 -39.00 31.68 -0.52
C GLY A 396 -39.21 32.72 0.59
N VAL A 397 -38.13 33.36 1.07
CA VAL A 397 -38.17 34.43 2.07
C VAL A 397 -38.92 35.65 1.53
N LEU A 398 -38.65 36.08 0.29
CA LEU A 398 -39.39 37.18 -0.34
C LEU A 398 -40.87 36.86 -0.51
N THR A 399 -41.22 35.63 -0.87
CA THR A 399 -42.61 35.18 -1.01
C THR A 399 -43.34 35.19 0.34
N VAL A 400 -42.69 34.72 1.41
CA VAL A 400 -43.24 34.78 2.79
C VAL A 400 -43.40 36.23 3.27
N ILE A 401 -42.46 37.12 2.96
CA ILE A 401 -42.56 38.55 3.28
C ILE A 401 -43.71 39.22 2.52
N LEU A 402 -43.90 38.90 1.24
CA LEU A 402 -44.99 39.46 0.43
C LEU A 402 -46.37 38.92 0.85
N VAL A 403 -46.47 37.63 1.20
CA VAL A 403 -47.71 37.02 1.71
C VAL A 403 -48.06 37.51 3.11
N SER A 404 -47.07 37.71 3.98
CA SER A 404 -47.28 38.27 5.32
C SER A 404 -47.66 39.75 5.31
N ARG A 405 -47.18 40.55 4.34
CA ARG A 405 -47.65 41.93 4.12
C ARG A 405 -49.08 41.97 3.59
N LYS A 406 -49.47 41.05 2.71
CA LYS A 406 -50.84 40.96 2.17
C LYS A 406 -51.87 40.53 3.21
N ARG A 407 -51.48 39.72 4.20
CA ARG A 407 -52.35 39.33 5.33
C ARG A 407 -52.58 40.45 6.35
N ARG A 408 -51.76 41.51 6.37
CA ARG A 408 -51.96 42.67 7.27
C ARG A 408 -52.95 43.70 6.74
N SER A 409 -53.41 43.58 5.48
CA SER A 409 -54.29 44.54 4.81
C SER A 409 -55.65 43.97 4.40
N GLY A 410 -56.05 42.80 4.90
CA GLY A 410 -57.36 42.19 4.67
C GLY A 410 -58.15 42.06 5.96
N GLY A 411 -59.27 42.78 6.06
CA GLY A 411 -60.17 42.76 7.20
C GLY A 411 -60.79 41.39 7.49
N SER A 412 -61.15 41.23 8.76
CA SER A 412 -61.69 40.05 9.42
C SER A 412 -62.97 39.51 8.78
N ALA A 413 -63.03 38.19 8.54
CA ALA A 413 -64.27 37.44 8.35
C ALA A 413 -64.32 36.27 9.36
N PRO A 414 -65.48 35.94 9.94
CA PRO A 414 -65.59 35.02 11.08
C PRO A 414 -65.41 33.55 10.70
N ALA A 415 -64.90 32.79 11.67
CA ALA A 415 -64.55 31.37 11.57
C ALA A 415 -65.79 30.45 11.50
N PRO A 416 -65.77 29.37 10.68
CA PRO A 416 -66.72 28.27 10.82
C PRO A 416 -66.30 27.35 11.99
N ALA A 417 -67.31 26.91 12.74
CA ALA A 417 -67.19 26.02 13.88
C ALA A 417 -66.69 24.62 13.48
N TYR A 418 -65.74 24.10 14.26
CA TYR A 418 -65.24 22.74 14.19
C TYR A 418 -66.21 21.79 14.92
N ALA A 419 -66.74 20.79 14.21
CA ALA A 419 -67.38 19.62 14.80
C ALA A 419 -66.44 18.41 14.63
N PRO A 420 -66.06 17.70 15.70
CA PRO A 420 -65.15 16.56 15.61
C PRO A 420 -65.86 15.36 14.94
N GLN A 421 -65.31 14.90 13.82
CA GLN A 421 -65.68 13.62 13.19
C GLN A 421 -64.78 12.51 13.78
N PRO A 422 -65.33 11.36 14.20
CA PRO A 422 -64.56 10.26 14.74
C PRO A 422 -63.70 9.57 13.67
N TYR A 423 -62.45 9.28 14.02
CA TYR A 423 -61.50 8.52 13.21
C TYR A 423 -62.04 7.11 12.92
N PRO A 424 -61.98 6.61 11.66
CA PRO A 424 -62.09 5.18 11.40
C PRO A 424 -60.80 4.49 11.84
N MET A 425 -60.93 3.53 12.75
CA MET A 425 -59.87 2.58 13.12
C MET A 425 -59.47 1.74 11.89
N PRO A 426 -58.17 1.53 11.61
CA PRO A 426 -57.74 0.52 10.65
C PRO A 426 -58.05 -0.87 11.20
N THR A 427 -58.81 -1.66 10.44
CA THR A 427 -58.99 -3.10 10.67
C THR A 427 -57.65 -3.84 10.57
N PRO A 428 -57.38 -4.84 11.42
CA PRO A 428 -56.16 -5.64 11.34
C PRO A 428 -56.11 -6.44 10.02
N GLN A 429 -55.07 -6.21 9.22
CA GLN A 429 -54.78 -7.04 8.07
C GLN A 429 -54.29 -8.42 8.55
N ASN A 430 -55.05 -9.42 8.08
CA ASN A 430 -54.84 -10.83 8.26
C ASN A 430 -53.51 -11.25 7.61
N TYR A 431 -52.56 -11.77 8.40
CA TYR A 431 -51.37 -12.44 7.87
C TYR A 431 -51.80 -13.74 7.19
N GLY A 432 -52.05 -13.65 5.88
CA GLY A 432 -52.29 -14.79 5.02
C GLY A 432 -51.04 -15.66 4.93
N GLN A 433 -51.15 -16.85 5.49
CA GLN A 433 -50.30 -18.01 5.30
C GLN A 433 -49.94 -18.20 3.81
N GLN A 434 -48.67 -18.03 3.44
CA GLN A 434 -48.18 -18.56 2.17
C GLN A 434 -47.85 -20.03 2.34
N GLN A 435 -48.72 -20.87 1.77
CA GLN A 435 -48.50 -22.29 1.67
C GLN A 435 -47.35 -22.61 0.72
N TYR A 436 -46.43 -23.41 1.22
CA TYR A 436 -45.38 -24.09 0.47
C TYR A 436 -46.03 -25.01 -0.58
N ARG A 437 -45.83 -24.71 -1.87
CA ARG A 437 -46.11 -25.68 -2.95
C ARG A 437 -44.80 -26.38 -3.31
N PRO A 438 -44.73 -27.73 -3.21
CA PRO A 438 -43.57 -28.46 -3.69
C PRO A 438 -43.51 -28.46 -5.23
N VAL A 439 -42.33 -28.13 -5.78
CA VAL A 439 -42.03 -28.24 -7.21
C VAL A 439 -41.67 -29.71 -7.52
N PRO A 440 -42.23 -30.33 -8.58
CA PRO A 440 -41.86 -31.69 -8.95
C PRO A 440 -40.45 -31.73 -9.58
N GLN A 441 -39.62 -32.65 -9.12
CA GLN A 441 -38.37 -33.01 -9.80
C GLN A 441 -38.69 -33.71 -11.12
N GLN A 442 -38.29 -33.10 -12.24
CA GLN A 442 -38.22 -33.77 -13.54
C GLN A 442 -36.76 -33.94 -13.93
N GLY A 443 -36.37 -35.19 -14.18
CA GLY A 443 -35.01 -35.59 -14.52
C GLY A 443 -34.55 -35.03 -15.87
N PHE A 444 -33.31 -34.53 -15.89
CA PHE A 444 -32.64 -34.13 -17.11
C PHE A 444 -32.18 -35.36 -17.90
N ARG A 445 -32.72 -35.54 -19.11
CA ARG A 445 -32.08 -36.30 -20.19
C ARG A 445 -31.40 -35.30 -21.14
N PRO A 446 -30.21 -35.58 -21.69
CA PRO A 446 -29.57 -34.69 -22.65
C PRO A 446 -30.23 -34.80 -24.04
N ALA A 447 -30.48 -33.66 -24.68
CA ALA A 447 -30.87 -33.55 -26.10
C ALA A 447 -29.69 -33.01 -26.93
N PRO A 448 -29.63 -33.28 -28.25
CA PRO A 448 -28.40 -33.23 -29.03
C PRO A 448 -28.02 -31.82 -29.49
N VAL A 449 -26.71 -31.60 -29.62
CA VAL A 449 -26.08 -30.36 -30.13
C VAL A 449 -26.30 -30.24 -31.64
N GLN A 450 -26.83 -29.09 -32.09
CA GLN A 450 -26.76 -28.64 -33.49
C GLN A 450 -25.71 -27.52 -33.63
N PRO A 451 -24.87 -27.52 -34.68
CA PRO A 451 -23.84 -26.50 -34.88
C PRO A 451 -24.38 -25.24 -35.58
N ALA A 452 -23.91 -24.07 -35.13
CA ALA A 452 -24.17 -22.77 -35.77
C ALA A 452 -23.15 -22.48 -36.89
N PRO A 453 -23.55 -21.81 -37.99
CA PRO A 453 -22.68 -21.49 -39.13
C PRO A 453 -22.02 -20.11 -39.02
N GLY A 454 -20.75 -20.01 -39.40
CA GLY A 454 -20.06 -18.73 -39.63
C GLY A 454 -18.58 -18.72 -39.21
N GLN A 455 -17.68 -19.21 -40.07
CA GLN A 455 -16.24 -18.93 -39.99
C GLN A 455 -15.80 -18.19 -41.26
N PRO A 456 -14.98 -17.12 -41.16
CA PRO A 456 -14.20 -16.63 -42.30
C PRO A 456 -13.04 -17.61 -42.60
N ALA A 457 -12.70 -17.71 -43.89
CA ALA A 457 -11.70 -18.64 -44.43
C ALA A 457 -10.27 -18.41 -43.87
N PRO A 458 -9.43 -19.47 -43.82
CA PRO A 458 -8.04 -19.37 -43.39
C PRO A 458 -7.18 -18.61 -44.41
N LEU A 459 -6.43 -17.61 -43.95
CA LEU A 459 -5.41 -16.93 -44.74
C LEU A 459 -4.21 -17.88 -44.95
N GLN A 460 -3.84 -18.05 -46.21
CA GLN A 460 -2.63 -18.76 -46.65
C GLN A 460 -1.37 -17.95 -46.27
N PRO A 461 -0.23 -18.59 -45.98
CA PRO A 461 1.01 -17.89 -45.63
C PRO A 461 1.59 -17.16 -46.84
N MET A 462 1.69 -15.84 -46.77
CA MET A 462 2.48 -15.04 -47.69
C MET A 462 3.95 -15.05 -47.26
N SER A 463 4.85 -15.40 -48.19
CA SER A 463 6.30 -15.26 -48.02
C SER A 463 6.69 -13.78 -47.77
N PRO A 464 7.61 -13.49 -46.83
CA PRO A 464 8.03 -12.12 -46.59
C PRO A 464 8.98 -11.60 -47.69
N PRO A 465 8.88 -10.31 -48.08
CA PRO A 465 9.87 -9.67 -48.94
C PRO A 465 11.21 -9.52 -48.20
N ALA A 466 12.29 -9.64 -48.97
CA ALA A 466 13.65 -9.51 -48.49
C ALA A 466 13.99 -8.08 -48.04
N GLY A 467 14.67 -7.98 -46.90
CA GLY A 467 15.62 -6.91 -46.60
C GLY A 467 15.11 -5.72 -45.79
N ILE A 468 15.07 -5.85 -44.46
CA ILE A 468 15.40 -4.79 -43.48
C ILE A 468 16.00 -5.49 -42.24
N PRO A 469 17.18 -5.08 -41.72
CA PRO A 469 17.84 -5.80 -40.62
C PRO A 469 17.09 -5.60 -39.30
N VAL A 470 16.63 -6.70 -38.71
CA VAL A 470 16.15 -6.74 -37.32
C VAL A 470 17.38 -6.94 -36.43
N GLN A 471 17.72 -5.94 -35.62
CA GLN A 471 18.60 -6.13 -34.47
C GLN A 471 17.90 -7.05 -33.47
N GLN A 472 18.38 -8.28 -33.35
CA GLN A 472 18.07 -9.15 -32.23
C GLN A 472 18.73 -8.57 -30.98
N GLN A 473 18.00 -7.75 -30.21
CA GLN A 473 18.29 -7.60 -28.79
C GLN A 473 17.68 -8.80 -28.06
N GLY A 474 18.46 -9.88 -28.02
CA GLY A 474 18.24 -10.92 -27.02
C GLY A 474 18.48 -10.30 -25.64
N TRP A 475 17.49 -10.39 -24.76
CA TRP A 475 17.67 -10.10 -23.35
C TRP A 475 18.62 -11.15 -22.78
N GLN A 476 19.90 -10.82 -22.71
CA GLN A 476 20.84 -11.48 -21.83
C GLN A 476 20.27 -11.35 -20.42
N GLN A 477 20.06 -12.50 -19.77
CA GLN A 477 19.88 -12.52 -18.33
C GLN A 477 21.21 -12.08 -17.72
N ASP A 478 21.30 -10.79 -17.37
CA ASP A 478 22.43 -10.27 -16.63
C ASP A 478 22.31 -10.78 -15.19
N GLY A 479 23.04 -11.87 -14.93
CA GLY A 479 23.53 -12.22 -13.61
C GLY A 479 24.46 -11.11 -13.13
N ALA A 480 23.90 -10.11 -12.44
CA ALA A 480 24.64 -9.03 -11.82
C ALA A 480 24.35 -8.99 -10.31
N LEU A 481 24.83 -10.02 -9.60
CA LEU A 481 25.29 -9.90 -8.23
C LEU A 481 26.57 -10.72 -8.11
N TYR A 482 27.71 -10.10 -8.36
CA TYR A 482 28.98 -10.64 -7.88
C TYR A 482 29.96 -9.51 -7.55
N ARG A 483 30.38 -9.48 -6.27
CA ARG A 483 31.78 -9.74 -5.96
C ARG A 483 31.96 -10.34 -4.55
N PRO A 484 32.80 -11.38 -4.42
CA PRO A 484 33.31 -11.91 -3.17
C PRO A 484 34.55 -11.11 -2.73
N ALA A 485 34.86 -11.21 -1.45
CA ALA A 485 36.07 -10.66 -0.84
C ALA A 485 37.36 -11.31 -1.42
N PRO A 486 38.51 -10.59 -1.39
CA PRO A 486 39.77 -11.07 -1.97
C PRO A 486 40.36 -12.27 -1.20
N GLN A 487 40.87 -13.24 -1.95
CA GLN A 487 41.61 -14.40 -1.46
C GLN A 487 42.93 -13.99 -0.80
N ALA A 488 43.23 -14.60 0.35
CA ALA A 488 44.52 -14.50 1.03
C ALA A 488 45.64 -15.20 0.20
N PRO A 489 46.86 -14.65 0.13
CA PRO A 489 47.98 -15.33 -0.50
C PRO A 489 48.54 -16.45 0.38
N ALA A 490 48.96 -17.53 -0.28
CA ALA A 490 49.53 -18.74 0.30
C ALA A 490 50.78 -18.48 1.18
N ALA A 491 50.89 -19.28 2.24
CA ALA A 491 52.03 -19.29 3.16
C ALA A 491 53.29 -19.94 2.55
N PRO A 492 54.50 -19.49 2.92
CA PRO A 492 55.67 -20.35 2.96
C PRO A 492 55.83 -21.02 4.33
N ALA A 493 56.45 -22.20 4.29
CA ALA A 493 56.73 -23.07 5.42
C ALA A 493 57.74 -22.46 6.43
N ASP A 494 57.78 -23.12 7.59
CA ASP A 494 58.73 -22.96 8.71
C ASP A 494 58.45 -21.82 9.71
N ALA A 495 57.72 -22.15 10.80
CA ALA A 495 58.24 -22.00 12.17
C ALA A 495 57.22 -22.52 13.20
N THR A 496 57.78 -23.07 14.27
CA THR A 496 57.21 -23.76 15.42
C THR A 496 56.10 -23.02 16.20
N PHE A 497 55.17 -23.83 16.69
CA PHE A 497 54.04 -23.56 17.58
C PHE A 497 54.39 -22.82 18.89
N ASP A 498 53.60 -21.80 19.25
CA ASP A 498 53.47 -21.23 20.60
C ASP A 498 51.99 -20.89 20.88
N PRO A 499 51.32 -21.50 21.88
CA PRO A 499 49.89 -21.29 22.15
C PRO A 499 49.69 -20.20 23.22
N GLY A 500 49.38 -18.96 22.81
CA GLY A 500 48.87 -17.97 23.77
C GLY A 500 49.01 -16.50 23.39
N ALA A 501 48.10 -16.00 22.55
CA ALA A 501 47.63 -14.61 22.41
C ALA A 501 46.81 -14.55 21.11
N THR A 502 45.67 -13.88 20.97
CA THR A 502 45.54 -12.43 21.09
C THR A 502 44.05 -12.07 21.14
N THR A 503 43.70 -11.36 22.21
CA THR A 503 42.71 -10.28 22.38
C THR A 503 41.70 -9.96 21.28
N VAL A 504 40.44 -9.96 21.69
CA VAL A 504 39.36 -9.12 21.17
C VAL A 504 39.72 -7.64 21.35
N LEU A 505 39.72 -6.86 20.27
CA LEU A 505 39.77 -5.39 20.33
C LEU A 505 38.39 -4.88 20.79
N VAL A 506 38.31 -4.48 22.04
CA VAL A 506 37.21 -3.68 22.60
C VAL A 506 37.62 -2.22 22.45
N ASP A 507 36.75 -1.42 21.82
CA ASP A 507 36.92 0.04 21.75
C ASP A 507 37.06 0.62 23.17
N ASN A 508 38.23 1.20 23.46
CA ASN A 508 38.49 1.89 24.72
C ASN A 508 37.87 3.30 24.65
N PRO A 509 36.93 3.67 25.54
CA PRO A 509 36.50 5.06 25.64
C PRO A 509 37.65 5.96 26.13
N ALA A 510 37.71 7.18 25.61
CA ALA A 510 38.76 8.14 25.94
C ALA A 510 38.80 8.46 27.46
N PRO A 511 40.00 8.67 28.05
CA PRO A 511 40.14 8.95 29.48
C PRO A 511 39.43 10.25 29.90
N VAL A 512 38.58 10.17 30.91
CA VAL A 512 37.85 11.32 31.49
C VAL A 512 38.64 11.84 32.70
N GLY A 513 39.00 13.11 32.69
CA GLY A 513 39.67 13.77 33.83
C GLY A 513 38.67 14.23 34.89
N CYS A 514 39.05 14.13 36.17
CA CYS A 514 38.27 14.73 37.26
C CYS A 514 38.30 16.26 37.14
N VAL A 515 37.13 16.89 36.99
CA VAL A 515 37.02 18.36 36.84
C VAL A 515 37.52 19.15 38.06
N THR A 516 37.62 18.51 39.23
CA THR A 516 38.03 19.19 40.47
C THR A 516 39.55 19.16 40.68
N CYS A 517 40.24 18.09 40.31
CA CYS A 517 41.68 17.94 40.59
C CYS A 517 42.52 17.52 39.38
N GLY A 518 41.91 17.35 38.21
CA GLY A 518 42.59 17.03 36.94
C GLY A 518 43.11 15.59 36.83
N THR A 519 42.93 14.75 37.86
CA THR A 519 43.39 13.36 37.82
C THR A 519 42.54 12.55 36.83
N THR A 520 43.21 11.80 35.96
CA THR A 520 42.55 10.87 35.03
C THR A 520 41.81 9.78 35.79
N LEU A 521 40.54 9.55 35.44
CA LEU A 521 39.71 8.50 36.03
C LEU A 521 39.73 7.25 35.16
N ALA A 522 39.68 6.09 35.80
CA ALA A 522 39.42 4.83 35.11
C ALA A 522 37.99 4.87 34.50
N PRO A 523 37.75 4.19 33.35
CA PRO A 523 36.49 4.25 32.62
C PRO A 523 35.22 3.92 33.43
N ASP A 524 35.36 3.20 34.54
CA ASP A 524 34.31 2.69 35.43
C ASP A 524 34.38 3.26 36.87
N ALA A 525 35.29 4.19 37.17
CA ALA A 525 35.44 4.73 38.52
C ALA A 525 34.19 5.53 38.95
N ALA A 526 33.58 5.13 40.07
CA ALA A 526 32.42 5.80 40.66
C ALA A 526 32.77 7.12 41.39
N ALA A 527 34.03 7.29 41.81
CA ALA A 527 34.55 8.49 42.45
C ALA A 527 36.06 8.66 42.17
N CYS A 528 36.55 9.89 42.27
CA CYS A 528 37.97 10.20 42.13
C CYS A 528 38.75 9.72 43.36
N THR A 529 39.77 8.90 43.15
CA THR A 529 40.61 8.35 44.23
C THR A 529 41.49 9.40 44.91
N THR A 530 41.79 10.51 44.22
CA THR A 530 42.63 11.59 44.77
C THR A 530 41.83 12.56 45.65
N CYS A 531 40.59 12.90 45.28
CA CYS A 531 39.81 13.93 45.98
C CYS A 531 38.47 13.43 46.57
N GLY A 532 38.10 12.17 46.35
CA GLY A 532 36.90 11.54 46.90
C GLY A 532 35.58 11.99 46.29
N ARG A 533 35.59 12.84 45.25
CA ARG A 533 34.36 13.33 44.60
C ARG A 533 33.73 12.26 43.70
N PRO A 534 32.41 12.03 43.78
CA PRO A 534 31.72 11.09 42.89
C PRO A 534 31.73 11.59 41.43
N ARG A 535 31.67 10.65 40.49
CA ARG A 535 31.60 10.94 39.06
C ARG A 535 30.20 11.47 38.74
N GLY A 536 30.12 12.75 38.35
CA GLY A 536 28.88 13.48 38.04
C GLY A 536 28.78 13.82 36.57
#